data_AF-Q9AYQ3-F1
#
_entry.id   AF-Q9AYQ3-F1
#
_cell.length_a   1.000
_cell.length_b   1.000
_cell.length_c   1.000
_cell.angle_alpha   90.00
_cell.angle_beta   90.00
_cell.angle_gamma   90.00
#
_symmetry.space_group_name_H-M   'P 1'
#
loop_
_entity.id
_entity.type
_entity.pdbx_description
1 polymer ?
#
loop_
_entity_poly.entity_id
_entity_poly.type
_entity_poly.pdbx_seq_one_letter_code
_entity_poly.pdbx_strand_id
1 'polypeptide(L)' 'STPLINNSLADATDYDFAKCIQSVSEPLLIRHFGEAIMDELFIRHRNIVAGCMAKHRIMECINLTISLTKKIS' A
#
# COMPACT_ATOMS: atom_id res chain seq x y z
N SER A 1 24.42 -7.65 16.00
CA SER A 1 23.01 -7.56 16.39
C SER A 1 22.26 -6.68 15.40
N THR A 2 21.11 -7.17 14.97
CA THR A 2 20.18 -6.79 13.88
C THR A 2 19.75 -5.30 13.84
N PRO A 3 19.17 -4.76 12.72
CA PRO A 3 18.01 -5.35 12.03
C PRO A 3 18.17 -5.63 10.53
N LEU A 4 17.64 -6.80 10.17
CA LEU A 4 17.19 -7.16 8.83
C LEU A 4 16.13 -6.16 8.41
N ILE A 5 16.39 -5.39 7.36
CA ILE A 5 15.33 -4.69 6.63
C ILE A 5 14.69 -5.77 5.76
N ASN A 6 13.80 -6.54 6.37
CA ASN A 6 12.88 -7.38 5.65
C ASN A 6 11.91 -6.45 4.90
N ASN A 7 12.23 -6.16 3.64
CA ASN A 7 11.25 -5.69 2.66
C ASN A 7 10.21 -6.81 2.43
N SER A 8 9.37 -7.07 3.43
CA SER A 8 8.31 -8.07 3.39
C SER A 8 7.06 -7.54 2.65
N LEU A 9 7.27 -6.73 1.61
CA LEU A 9 6.24 -6.50 0.61
C LEU A 9 6.40 -7.46 -0.58
N ALA A 10 7.60 -8.03 -0.77
CA ALA A 10 7.87 -9.00 -1.83
C ALA A 10 7.09 -10.32 -1.63
N ASP A 11 6.74 -10.65 -0.38
CA ASP A 11 6.00 -11.86 -0.01
C ASP A 11 4.52 -11.60 0.33
N ALA A 12 4.08 -10.34 0.25
CA ALA A 12 2.69 -9.98 0.54
C ALA A 12 1.79 -10.44 -0.61
N THR A 13 0.71 -11.13 -0.28
CA THR A 13 -0.30 -11.54 -1.26
C THR A 13 -1.01 -10.30 -1.84
N ASP A 14 -1.72 -10.48 -2.96
CA ASP A 14 -2.58 -9.44 -3.53
C ASP A 14 -3.61 -8.91 -2.50
N TYR A 15 -4.12 -9.81 -1.65
CA TYR A 15 -5.02 -9.50 -0.54
C TYR A 15 -4.35 -8.61 0.53
N ASP A 16 -3.12 -8.94 0.93
CA ASP A 16 -2.37 -8.18 1.94
C ASP A 16 -2.07 -6.77 1.44
N PHE A 17 -1.69 -6.63 0.17
CA PHE A 17 -1.44 -5.33 -0.43
C PHE A 17 -2.71 -4.47 -0.51
N ALA A 18 -3.80 -5.04 -1.04
CA ALA A 18 -5.06 -4.31 -1.14
C ALA A 18 -5.52 -3.84 0.25
N LYS A 19 -5.41 -4.69 1.27
CA LYS A 19 -5.77 -4.33 2.65
C LYS A 19 -4.87 -3.24 3.22
N CYS A 20 -3.57 -3.26 2.92
CA CYS A 20 -2.65 -2.20 3.32
C CYS A 20 -3.08 -0.84 2.73
N ILE A 21 -3.35 -0.79 1.43
CA ILE A 21 -3.80 0.43 0.73
C ILE A 21 -5.17 0.90 1.24
N GLN A 22 -6.06 -0.03 1.57
CA GLN A 22 -7.37 0.30 2.17
C GLN A 22 -7.19 0.98 3.52
N SER A 23 -6.44 0.38 4.44
CA SER A 23 -6.23 0.95 5.79
C SER A 23 -5.64 2.36 5.76
N VAL A 24 -4.74 2.67 4.82
CA VAL A 24 -4.16 4.02 4.71
C VAL A 24 -5.08 5.03 4.03
N SER A 25 -5.94 4.58 3.11
CA SER A 25 -6.80 5.45 2.30
C SER A 25 -8.18 5.67 2.92
N GLU A 26 -8.67 4.72 3.71
CA GLU A 26 -10.01 4.69 4.30
C GLU A 26 -10.40 6.00 5.01
N PRO A 27 -9.57 6.62 5.86
CA PRO A 27 -9.93 7.88 6.50
C PRO A 27 -10.20 9.02 5.49
N LEU A 28 -9.46 9.05 4.38
CA LEU A 28 -9.62 10.07 3.34
C LEU A 28 -10.86 9.79 2.48
N LEU A 29 -11.11 8.53 2.16
CA LEU A 29 -12.25 8.10 1.37
C LEU A 29 -13.57 8.30 2.11
N ILE A 30 -13.64 7.91 3.39
CA ILE A 30 -14.80 8.16 4.26
C ILE A 30 -15.08 9.66 4.37
N ARG A 31 -14.04 10.47 4.59
CA ARG A 31 -14.20 11.92 4.70
C ARG A 31 -14.81 12.56 3.45
N HIS A 32 -14.48 12.04 2.27
CA HIS A 32 -14.90 12.64 1.00
C HIS A 32 -16.21 12.06 0.45
N PHE A 33 -16.39 10.75 0.56
CA PHE A 33 -17.51 10.02 -0.05
C PHE A 33 -18.53 9.48 0.95
N GLY A 34 -18.23 9.52 2.26
CA GLY A 34 -19.02 8.88 3.30
C GLY A 34 -18.84 7.36 3.35
N GLU A 35 -19.44 6.72 4.35
CA GLU A 35 -19.27 5.28 4.61
C GLU A 35 -20.10 4.39 3.66
N ALA A 36 -21.18 4.93 3.09
CA ALA A 36 -22.19 4.16 2.36
C ALA A 36 -21.65 3.38 1.15
N ILE A 37 -20.51 3.79 0.59
CA ILE A 37 -19.90 3.14 -0.58
C ILE A 37 -18.65 2.31 -0.27
N MET A 38 -18.16 2.31 0.98
CA MET A 38 -16.83 1.78 1.29
C MET A 38 -16.72 0.27 1.05
N ASP A 39 -17.74 -0.49 1.43
CA ASP A 39 -17.77 -1.95 1.23
C ASP A 39 -17.64 -2.31 -0.26
N GLU A 40 -18.48 -1.70 -1.10
CA GLU A 40 -18.48 -1.94 -2.55
C GLU A 40 -17.17 -1.45 -3.20
N LEU A 41 -16.68 -0.29 -2.79
CA LEU A 41 -15.43 0.29 -3.27
C LEU A 41 -14.26 -0.66 -2.98
N PHE A 42 -14.17 -1.19 -1.76
CA PHE A 42 -13.07 -2.05 -1.34
C PHE A 42 -13.17 -3.48 -1.91
N ILE A 43 -14.35 -3.95 -2.28
CA ILE A 43 -14.51 -5.18 -3.09
C ILE A 43 -13.94 -4.96 -4.49
N ARG A 44 -14.34 -3.87 -5.17
CA ARG A 44 -13.86 -3.55 -6.51
C ARG A 44 -12.35 -3.31 -6.54
N HIS A 45 -11.82 -2.61 -5.54
CA HIS A 45 -10.38 -2.38 -5.40
C HIS A 45 -9.59 -3.69 -5.34
N ARG A 46 -10.02 -4.65 -4.51
CA ARG A 46 -9.37 -5.97 -4.40
C ARG A 46 -9.33 -6.72 -5.73
N ASN A 47 -10.44 -6.72 -6.46
CA ASN A 47 -10.52 -7.38 -7.76
C ASN A 47 -9.55 -6.75 -8.80
N ILE A 48 -9.41 -5.43 -8.77
CA ILE A 48 -8.46 -4.72 -9.64
C ILE A 48 -7.01 -5.09 -9.27
N VAL A 49 -6.67 -5.05 -7.98
CA VAL A 49 -5.32 -5.42 -7.49
C VAL A 49 -4.98 -6.85 -7.89
N ALA A 50 -5.88 -7.81 -7.64
CA ALA A 50 -5.70 -9.21 -8.03
C ALA A 50 -5.46 -9.35 -9.55
N GLY A 51 -6.24 -8.66 -10.37
CA GLY A 51 -6.06 -8.65 -11.83
C GLY A 51 -4.75 -8.02 -12.28
N CYS A 52 -4.27 -6.97 -11.60
CA CYS A 52 -2.99 -6.33 -11.87
C CYS A 52 -1.81 -7.25 -11.51
N MET A 53 -1.86 -7.88 -10.35
CA MET A 53 -0.86 -8.82 -9.83
C MET A 53 -0.79 -10.11 -10.65
N ALA A 54 -1.92 -10.60 -11.14
CA ALA A 54 -1.93 -11.76 -12.05
C ALA A 54 -1.23 -11.45 -13.39
N LYS A 55 -1.27 -10.20 -13.85
CA LYS A 55 -0.63 -9.76 -15.10
C LYS A 55 0.84 -9.36 -14.91
N HIS A 56 1.20 -8.82 -13.74
CA HIS A 56 2.54 -8.34 -13.43
C HIS A 56 3.10 -9.13 -12.26
N ARG A 57 4.12 -9.96 -12.52
CA ARG A 57 4.68 -10.92 -11.55
C ARG A 57 5.23 -10.27 -10.28
N ILE A 58 5.55 -8.98 -10.32
CA ILE A 58 6.11 -8.22 -9.19
C ILE A 58 5.49 -6.82 -9.21
N MET A 59 5.00 -6.36 -8.06
CA MET A 59 4.61 -4.97 -7.85
C MET A 59 5.80 -4.22 -7.26
N GLU A 60 6.39 -3.34 -8.06
CA GLU A 60 7.56 -2.57 -7.65
C GLU A 60 7.12 -1.26 -7.00
N CYS A 61 7.30 -1.17 -5.68
CA CYS A 61 7.19 0.10 -4.97
C CYS A 61 8.57 0.78 -4.96
N ILE A 62 8.66 1.97 -5.55
CA ILE A 62 9.90 2.76 -5.55
C ILE A 62 10.02 3.46 -4.20
N ASN A 63 10.99 3.03 -3.39
CA ASN A 63 11.31 3.66 -2.11
C ASN A 63 12.44 4.68 -2.29
N LEU A 64 12.18 5.93 -1.91
CA LEU A 64 13.19 6.97 -1.87
C LEU A 64 13.70 7.15 -0.44
N THR A 65 14.96 6.79 -0.20
CA THR A 65 15.63 7.01 1.09
C THR A 65 16.43 8.31 1.04
N ILE A 66 16.13 9.23 1.95
CA ILE A 66 16.83 10.51 2.07
C ILE A 66 17.46 10.58 3.47
N SER A 67 18.76 10.88 3.53
CA SER A 67 19.47 11.19 4.78
C SER A 67 19.89 12.65 4.77
N LEU A 68 19.57 13.37 5.84
CA LEU A 68 19.83 14.80 5.97
C LEU A 68 20.63 15.05 7.24
N THR A 69 21.71 15.79 7.13
CA THR A 69 22.45 16.33 8.28
C THR A 69 22.26 17.83 8.31
N LYS A 70 21.91 18.38 9.48
CA LYS A 70 21.83 19.83 9.67
C LYS A 70 23.20 20.44 9.38
N LYS A 71 23.27 21.36 8.42
CA LYS A 71 24.48 22.18 8.22
C LYS A 71 24.65 23.09 9.43
N ILE A 72 25.79 22.97 10.11
CA ILE A 72 26.18 23.91 11.17
C ILE A 72 26.82 25.10 10.46
N SER A 73 26.14 26.24 10.51
CA SER A 73 26.57 27.54 10.01
C SER A 73 26.93 28.46 11.17
#